data_AF-A0A925GFC6-F1
#
_entry.id   AF-A0A925GFC6-F1
#
_cell.length_a   1.000
_cell.length_b   1.000
_cell.length_c   1.000
_cell.angle_alpha   90.00
_cell.angle_beta   90.00
_cell.angle_gamma   90.00
#
_symmetry.space_group_name_H-M   'P 1'
#
loop_
_entity.id
_entity.type
_entity.pdbx_description
1 polymer ?
#
loop_
_entity_poly.entity_id
_entity_poly.type
_entity_poly.pdbx_seq_one_letter_code
_entity_poly.pdbx_strand_id
1 'polypeptide(L)'
;MAIQNDEELAQAVIQASELLQEIQDYVGRNFSKSAKIRFPRGHLRTAAEARARIPFVEDAKLRSNISYTMLLSDVQHWLLVRTDLSGTAKEMLIKLQMFLLGSIIESLTKVYLKGKCGGNFCRRTAYLREQGTISEQLQIDIDWLWDLRNNMHLFLLDNSEWQSTDYSIANHNRAVKAFKSLLERLTD
;
A
#
# COMPACT_ATOMS: atom_id res chain seq x y z
N MET A 1 30.27 -2.05 9.14
CA MET A 1 30.04 -2.37 10.55
C MET A 1 28.65 -2.96 10.65
N ALA A 2 28.48 -4.11 11.33
CA ALA A 2 27.16 -4.70 11.54
C ALA A 2 26.65 -4.21 12.90
N ILE A 3 25.46 -3.60 12.93
CA ILE A 3 24.78 -3.17 14.15
C ILE A 3 24.42 -4.40 14.99
N GLN A 4 24.84 -4.46 16.26
CA GLN A 4 24.67 -5.61 17.15
C GLN A 4 23.64 -5.40 18.27
N ASN A 5 23.30 -4.16 18.60
CA ASN A 5 22.39 -3.82 19.70
C ASN A 5 21.63 -2.51 19.42
N ASP A 6 20.66 -2.21 20.29
CA ASP A 6 19.76 -1.05 20.11
C ASP A 6 20.47 0.30 20.29
N GLU A 7 21.54 0.36 21.09
CA GLU A 7 22.34 1.58 21.28
C GLU A 7 23.14 1.90 20.00
N GLU A 8 23.80 0.90 19.43
CA GLU A 8 24.46 1.02 18.12
C GLU A 8 23.48 1.38 17.01
N LEU A 9 22.25 0.85 17.05
CA LEU A 9 21.20 1.19 16.10
C LEU A 9 20.82 2.67 16.22
N ALA A 10 20.56 3.15 17.44
CA ALA A 10 20.19 4.54 17.70
C ALA A 10 21.29 5.49 17.20
N GLN A 11 22.56 5.19 17.50
CA GLN A 11 23.69 6.00 17.05
C GLN A 11 23.82 6.00 15.53
N ALA A 12 23.65 4.84 14.88
CA ALA A 12 23.70 4.73 13.43
C ALA A 12 22.57 5.51 12.74
N VAL A 13 21.37 5.53 13.32
CA VAL A 13 20.22 6.30 12.81
C VAL A 13 20.49 7.80 12.91
N ILE A 14 21.05 8.28 14.02
CA ILE A 14 21.42 9.70 14.19
C ILE A 14 22.41 10.12 13.10
N GLN A 15 23.52 9.38 12.97
CA GLN A 15 24.55 9.68 11.97
C GLN A 15 24.00 9.65 10.53
N ALA A 16 23.18 8.64 10.20
CA ALA A 16 22.59 8.55 8.87
C ALA A 16 21.64 9.71 8.58
N SER A 17 20.89 10.17 9.58
CA SER A 17 19.94 11.29 9.45
C SER A 17 20.66 12.62 9.26
N GLU A 18 21.71 12.89 10.04
CA GLU A 18 22.53 14.09 9.93
C GLU A 18 23.22 14.16 8.55
N LEU A 19 23.86 13.07 8.12
CA LEU A 19 24.51 13.01 6.81
C LEU A 19 23.52 13.18 5.66
N LEU A 20 22.32 12.60 5.77
CA LEU A 20 21.27 12.76 4.76
C LEU A 20 20.85 14.24 4.66
N GLN A 21 20.73 14.94 5.79
CA GLN A 21 20.41 16.36 5.83
C GLN A 21 21.53 17.20 5.19
N GLU A 22 22.79 16.95 5.55
CA GLU A 22 23.94 17.67 4.96
C GLU A 22 24.03 17.49 3.44
N ILE A 23 23.80 16.27 2.94
CA ILE A 23 23.73 15.99 1.49
C ILE A 23 22.63 16.85 0.85
N GLN A 24 21.45 16.91 1.47
CA GLN A 24 20.30 17.63 0.96
C GLN A 24 20.50 19.16 0.99
N ASP A 25 21.12 19.69 2.05
CA ASP A 25 21.44 21.10 2.18
C ASP A 25 22.46 21.54 1.12
N TYR A 26 23.43 20.69 0.81
CA TYR A 26 24.43 20.96 -0.23
C TYR A 26 23.84 20.97 -1.65
N VAL A 27 22.97 20.02 -2.00
CA VAL A 27 22.42 19.92 -3.37
C VAL A 27 21.16 20.74 -3.60
N GLY A 28 20.48 21.17 -2.53
CA GLY A 28 19.21 21.88 -2.60
C GLY A 28 18.15 21.09 -3.38
N ARG A 29 17.29 21.79 -4.13
CA ARG A 29 16.19 21.14 -4.90
C ARG A 29 16.62 20.49 -6.21
N ASN A 30 17.89 20.59 -6.58
CA ASN A 30 18.37 20.15 -7.89
C ASN A 30 18.73 18.67 -7.88
N PHE A 31 18.48 18.00 -9.00
CA PHE A 31 18.92 16.62 -9.18
C PHE A 31 20.45 16.54 -9.30
N SER A 32 21.08 15.68 -8.49
CA SER A 32 22.49 15.32 -8.61
C SER A 32 22.67 13.81 -8.55
N LYS A 33 23.28 13.23 -9.59
CA LYS A 33 23.50 11.77 -9.66
C LYS A 33 24.44 11.26 -8.56
N SER A 34 25.44 12.05 -8.17
CA SER A 34 26.39 11.68 -7.10
C SER A 34 25.78 11.72 -5.71
N ALA A 35 24.70 12.49 -5.51
CA ALA A 35 23.97 12.57 -4.25
C ALA A 35 22.89 11.48 -4.10
N LYS A 36 22.79 10.53 -5.03
CA LYS A 36 21.80 9.45 -4.93
C LYS A 36 22.17 8.47 -3.82
N ILE A 37 21.31 8.39 -2.82
CA ILE A 37 21.44 7.41 -1.75
C ILE A 37 20.89 6.07 -2.21
N ARG A 38 21.63 5.01 -1.89
CA ARG A 38 21.26 3.64 -2.24
C ARG A 38 20.06 3.21 -1.38
N PHE A 39 18.96 2.86 -2.04
CA PHE A 39 17.83 2.20 -1.39
C PHE A 39 18.24 0.84 -0.80
N PRO A 40 17.81 0.50 0.44
CA PRO A 40 18.10 -0.81 1.05
C PRO A 40 17.56 -1.97 0.20
N ARG A 41 18.36 -3.03 0.02
CA ARG A 41 17.99 -4.17 -0.83
C ARG A 41 17.83 -5.43 0.02
N GLY A 42 16.96 -6.35 -0.42
CA GLY A 42 16.74 -7.64 0.25
C GLY A 42 15.67 -7.64 1.34
N HIS A 43 14.97 -6.52 1.56
CA HIS A 43 13.91 -6.41 2.58
C HIS A 43 12.50 -6.31 2.02
N LEU A 44 12.36 -5.89 0.75
CA LEU A 44 11.06 -5.87 0.08
C LEU A 44 10.82 -7.24 -0.54
N ARG A 45 9.54 -7.60 -0.70
CA ARG A 45 9.17 -8.82 -1.42
C ARG A 45 9.72 -8.77 -2.85
N THR A 46 10.01 -9.93 -3.40
CA THR A 46 10.28 -10.13 -4.81
C THR A 46 8.98 -10.25 -5.60
N ALA A 47 9.05 -10.08 -6.92
CA ALA A 47 7.89 -10.34 -7.77
C ALA A 47 7.41 -11.80 -7.69
N ALA A 48 8.30 -12.77 -7.46
CA ALA A 48 7.92 -14.16 -7.29
C ALA A 48 7.11 -14.37 -6.01
N GLU A 49 7.59 -13.84 -4.87
CA GLU A 49 6.87 -13.88 -3.59
C GLU A 49 5.51 -13.18 -3.67
N ALA A 50 5.44 -12.02 -4.35
CA ALA A 50 4.17 -11.32 -4.53
C ALA A 50 3.17 -12.10 -5.41
N ARG A 51 3.63 -12.79 -6.47
CA ARG A 51 2.75 -13.63 -7.31
C ARG A 51 2.26 -14.86 -6.56
N ALA A 52 3.10 -15.46 -5.73
CA ALA A 52 2.76 -16.64 -4.93
C ALA A 52 1.59 -16.39 -3.97
N ARG A 53 1.32 -15.13 -3.60
CA ARG A 53 0.19 -14.75 -2.75
C ARG A 53 -1.16 -14.71 -3.45
N ILE A 54 -1.20 -14.76 -4.78
CA ILE A 54 -2.43 -14.69 -5.59
C ILE A 54 -2.47 -15.83 -6.62
N PRO A 55 -2.38 -17.09 -6.16
CA PRO A 55 -2.27 -18.24 -7.08
C PRO A 55 -3.51 -18.40 -7.97
N PHE A 56 -4.67 -17.97 -7.48
CA PHE A 56 -5.96 -18.01 -8.19
C PHE A 56 -6.06 -17.03 -9.38
N VAL A 57 -5.11 -16.11 -9.56
CA VAL A 57 -5.07 -15.22 -10.73
C VAL A 57 -4.32 -15.92 -11.88
N GLU A 58 -5.08 -16.56 -12.76
CA GLU A 58 -4.51 -17.35 -13.87
C GLU A 58 -3.89 -16.48 -14.97
N ASP A 59 -4.47 -15.30 -15.24
CA ASP A 59 -3.95 -14.38 -16.26
C ASP A 59 -2.57 -13.83 -15.85
N ALA A 60 -1.53 -14.27 -16.56
CA ALA A 60 -0.14 -13.98 -16.20
C ALA A 60 0.20 -12.49 -16.23
N LYS A 61 -0.43 -11.71 -17.13
CA LYS A 61 -0.22 -10.27 -17.27
C LYS A 61 -0.83 -9.53 -16.09
N LEU A 62 -2.08 -9.83 -15.76
CA LEU A 62 -2.78 -9.27 -14.63
C LEU A 62 -2.14 -9.66 -13.31
N ARG A 63 -1.76 -10.93 -13.15
CA ARG A 63 -1.03 -11.41 -11.98
C ARG A 63 0.26 -10.62 -11.79
N SER A 64 1.03 -10.38 -12.86
CA SER A 64 2.24 -9.56 -12.78
C SER A 64 1.95 -8.11 -12.42
N ASN A 65 0.93 -7.49 -13.02
CA ASN A 65 0.54 -6.12 -12.70
C ASN A 65 0.14 -5.97 -11.22
N ILE A 66 -0.70 -6.88 -10.71
CA ILE A 66 -1.08 -6.89 -9.29
C ILE A 66 0.17 -7.05 -8.41
N SER A 67 1.07 -7.97 -8.75
CA SER A 67 2.32 -8.15 -7.99
C SER A 67 3.21 -6.92 -8.00
N TYR A 68 3.35 -6.22 -9.12
CA TYR A 68 4.09 -4.95 -9.20
C TYR A 68 3.46 -3.85 -8.33
N THR A 69 2.13 -3.80 -8.28
CA THR A 69 1.40 -2.90 -7.37
C THR A 69 1.66 -3.27 -5.90
N MET A 70 1.72 -4.56 -5.55
CA MET A 70 2.09 -5.00 -4.20
C MET A 70 3.52 -4.62 -3.83
N LEU A 71 4.46 -4.73 -4.77
CA LEU A 71 5.85 -4.28 -4.61
C LEU A 71 5.94 -2.77 -4.35
N LEU A 72 5.18 -1.95 -5.09
CA LEU A 72 5.13 -0.51 -4.85
C LEU A 72 4.58 -0.20 -3.45
N SER A 73 3.55 -0.93 -3.01
CA SER A 73 3.05 -0.80 -1.63
C SER A 73 4.11 -1.16 -0.59
N ASP A 74 5.05 -2.06 -0.86
CA ASP A 74 6.15 -2.37 0.07
C ASP A 74 7.14 -1.20 0.17
N VAL A 75 7.44 -0.54 -0.95
CA VAL A 75 8.29 0.67 -0.95
C VAL A 75 7.65 1.77 -0.11
N GLN A 76 6.34 2.02 -0.32
CA GLN A 76 5.60 3.03 0.43
C GLN A 76 5.53 2.69 1.92
N HIS A 77 5.28 1.42 2.26
CA HIS A 77 5.29 0.97 3.64
C HIS A 77 6.68 1.16 4.28
N TRP A 78 7.75 0.80 3.57
CA TRP A 78 9.12 1.00 4.03
C TRP A 78 9.39 2.47 4.34
N LEU A 79 9.00 3.39 3.46
CA LEU A 79 9.11 4.82 3.70
C LEU A 79 8.35 5.22 4.97
N LEU A 80 7.10 4.78 5.12
CA LEU A 80 6.25 5.12 6.25
C LEU A 80 6.79 4.63 7.60
N VAL A 81 7.48 3.48 7.64
CA VAL A 81 7.97 2.87 8.90
C VAL A 81 9.46 3.10 9.18
N ARG A 82 10.23 3.61 8.21
CA ARG A 82 11.69 3.84 8.35
C ARG A 82 12.11 5.30 8.30
N THR A 83 11.18 6.20 8.03
CA THR A 83 11.46 7.64 7.98
C THR A 83 10.52 8.39 8.91
N ASP A 84 10.96 9.54 9.39
CA ASP A 84 10.13 10.45 10.19
C ASP A 84 9.32 11.41 9.31
N LEU A 85 8.66 10.86 8.27
CA LEU A 85 7.74 11.62 7.45
C LEU A 85 6.58 12.12 8.31
N SER A 86 6.29 13.42 8.21
CA SER A 86 5.29 14.10 9.03
C SER A 86 4.37 15.01 8.19
N GLY A 87 3.27 15.42 8.79
CA GLY A 87 2.25 16.29 8.17
C GLY A 87 1.69 15.74 6.86
N THR A 88 1.41 16.64 5.92
CA THR A 88 0.77 16.32 4.64
C THR A 88 1.57 15.32 3.80
N ALA A 89 2.91 15.32 3.86
CA ALA A 89 3.72 14.35 3.13
C ALA A 89 3.44 12.91 3.58
N LYS A 90 3.26 12.70 4.89
CA LYS A 90 2.88 11.41 5.47
C LYS A 90 1.46 11.01 5.06
N GLU A 91 0.51 11.94 5.16
CA GLU A 91 -0.90 11.72 4.78
C GLU A 91 -1.02 11.34 3.31
N MET A 92 -0.28 12.00 2.42
CA MET A 92 -0.29 11.69 0.99
C MET A 92 0.37 10.34 0.67
N LEU A 93 1.40 9.94 1.41
CA LEU A 93 1.98 8.60 1.28
C LEU A 93 0.98 7.52 1.73
N ILE A 94 0.24 7.76 2.81
CA ILE A 94 -0.84 6.89 3.29
C ILE A 94 -1.96 6.80 2.26
N LYS A 95 -2.44 7.94 1.73
CA LYS A 95 -3.45 8.01 0.67
C LYS A 95 -3.05 7.15 -0.52
N LEU A 96 -1.82 7.30 -1.02
CA LEU A 96 -1.32 6.52 -2.14
C LEU A 96 -1.32 5.03 -1.82
N GLN A 97 -0.89 4.62 -0.62
CA GLN A 97 -0.91 3.22 -0.25
C GLN A 97 -2.33 2.64 -0.17
N MET A 98 -3.27 3.37 0.44
CA MET A 98 -4.67 2.96 0.50
C MET A 98 -5.29 2.85 -0.90
N PHE A 99 -4.97 3.78 -1.80
CA PHE A 99 -5.37 3.72 -3.20
C PHE A 99 -4.86 2.45 -3.90
N LEU A 100 -3.58 2.09 -3.70
CA LEU A 100 -3.02 0.87 -4.30
C LEU A 100 -3.74 -0.37 -3.77
N LEU A 101 -3.97 -0.45 -2.46
CA LEU A 101 -4.70 -1.56 -1.85
C LEU A 101 -6.13 -1.65 -2.40
N GLY A 102 -6.85 -0.52 -2.48
CA GLY A 102 -8.19 -0.42 -3.09
C GLY A 102 -8.22 -0.92 -4.54
N SER A 103 -7.23 -0.54 -5.34
CA SER A 103 -7.10 -0.97 -6.74
C SER A 103 -6.80 -2.48 -6.85
N ILE A 104 -6.02 -3.03 -5.91
CA ILE A 104 -5.73 -4.46 -5.86
C ILE A 104 -7.00 -5.23 -5.49
N ILE A 105 -7.70 -4.88 -4.41
CA ILE A 105 -8.92 -5.61 -3.98
C ILE A 105 -9.98 -5.59 -5.08
N GLU A 106 -10.13 -4.48 -5.81
CA GLU A 106 -11.04 -4.41 -6.95
C GLU A 106 -10.67 -5.39 -8.06
N SER A 107 -9.38 -5.50 -8.37
CA SER A 107 -8.86 -6.41 -9.38
C SER A 107 -9.03 -7.87 -8.96
N LEU A 108 -8.72 -8.20 -7.69
CA LEU A 108 -8.85 -9.54 -7.14
C LEU A 108 -10.30 -10.03 -7.17
N THR A 109 -11.24 -9.23 -6.66
CA THR A 109 -12.66 -9.61 -6.68
C THR A 109 -13.19 -9.74 -8.11
N LYS A 110 -12.69 -8.95 -9.07
CA LYS A 110 -13.09 -9.03 -10.49
C LYS A 110 -12.70 -10.37 -11.11
N VAL A 111 -11.46 -10.78 -10.88
CA VAL A 111 -10.92 -12.01 -11.44
C VAL A 111 -11.55 -13.22 -10.78
N TYR A 112 -11.61 -13.22 -9.46
CA TYR A 112 -12.15 -14.32 -8.67
C TYR A 112 -13.62 -14.64 -9.03
N LEU A 113 -14.40 -13.61 -9.36
CA LEU A 113 -15.82 -13.75 -9.72
C LEU A 113 -16.07 -13.79 -11.23
N LYS A 114 -15.02 -13.87 -12.06
CA LYS A 114 -15.18 -13.95 -13.53
C LYS A 114 -16.05 -15.15 -13.90
N GLY A 115 -17.14 -14.91 -14.62
CA GLY A 115 -18.12 -15.93 -15.00
C GLY A 115 -19.11 -16.34 -13.90
N LYS A 116 -18.99 -15.79 -12.67
CA LYS A 116 -19.88 -16.06 -11.53
C LYS A 116 -20.74 -14.86 -11.18
N CYS A 117 -20.13 -13.68 -11.02
CA CYS A 117 -20.82 -12.44 -10.65
C CYS A 117 -20.15 -11.23 -11.34
N GLY A 118 -20.98 -10.42 -12.02
CA GLY A 118 -20.56 -9.19 -12.69
C GLY A 118 -21.02 -7.92 -11.97
N GLY A 119 -20.88 -6.78 -12.64
CA GLY A 119 -21.31 -5.47 -12.13
C GLY A 119 -20.19 -4.69 -11.42
N ASN A 120 -20.59 -3.68 -10.64
CA ASN A 120 -19.67 -2.80 -9.92
C ASN A 120 -18.99 -3.51 -8.73
N PHE A 121 -18.12 -2.81 -8.01
CA PHE A 121 -17.40 -3.37 -6.88
C PHE A 121 -18.32 -3.83 -5.75
N CYS A 122 -19.21 -2.96 -5.26
CA CYS A 122 -20.13 -3.27 -4.15
C CYS A 122 -21.06 -4.47 -4.44
N ARG A 123 -21.48 -4.67 -5.69
CA ARG A 123 -22.27 -5.85 -6.07
C ARG A 123 -21.46 -7.14 -5.94
N ARG A 124 -20.18 -7.10 -6.32
CA ARG A 124 -19.28 -8.25 -6.21
C ARG A 124 -18.99 -8.60 -4.75
N THR A 125 -18.80 -7.62 -3.88
CA THR A 125 -18.56 -7.85 -2.45
C THR A 125 -19.82 -8.32 -1.71
N ALA A 126 -20.99 -7.80 -2.06
CA ALA A 126 -22.28 -8.31 -1.57
C ALA A 126 -22.49 -9.80 -1.93
N TYR A 127 -22.18 -10.17 -3.18
CA TYR A 127 -22.24 -11.57 -3.61
C TYR A 127 -21.28 -12.46 -2.81
N LEU A 128 -20.03 -12.04 -2.59
CA LEU A 128 -19.08 -12.79 -1.76
C LEU A 128 -19.57 -13.01 -0.32
N ARG A 129 -20.24 -12.01 0.27
CA ARG A 129 -20.86 -12.14 1.59
C ARG A 129 -22.02 -13.12 1.56
N GLU A 130 -22.92 -13.01 0.57
CA GLU A 130 -24.08 -13.90 0.44
C GLU A 130 -23.69 -15.37 0.24
N GLN A 131 -22.56 -15.62 -0.42
CA GLN A 131 -21.99 -16.97 -0.56
C GLN A 131 -21.17 -17.41 0.67
N GLY A 132 -21.06 -16.59 1.71
CA GLY A 132 -20.29 -16.90 2.92
C GLY A 132 -18.77 -16.89 2.74
N THR A 133 -18.26 -16.41 1.60
CA THR A 133 -16.81 -16.31 1.34
C THR A 133 -16.15 -15.25 2.22
N ILE A 134 -16.86 -14.14 2.48
CA ILE A 134 -16.40 -13.07 3.37
C ILE A 134 -17.44 -12.76 4.44
N SER A 135 -16.99 -12.23 5.58
CA SER A 135 -17.89 -11.72 6.61
C SER A 135 -18.47 -10.36 6.24
N GLU A 136 -19.58 -9.98 6.89
CA GLU A 136 -20.17 -8.64 6.77
C GLU A 136 -19.16 -7.54 7.14
N GLN A 137 -18.41 -7.72 8.23
CA GLN A 137 -17.38 -6.76 8.63
C GLN A 137 -16.29 -6.61 7.55
N LEU A 138 -15.87 -7.71 6.92
CA LEU A 138 -14.87 -7.64 5.85
C LEU A 138 -15.44 -6.92 4.63
N GLN A 139 -16.72 -7.14 4.29
CA GLN A 139 -17.39 -6.38 3.22
C GLN A 139 -17.35 -4.87 3.52
N ILE A 140 -17.76 -4.46 4.72
CA ILE A 140 -17.74 -3.05 5.13
C ILE A 140 -16.35 -2.43 4.97
N ASP A 141 -15.31 -3.15 5.37
CA ASP A 141 -13.94 -2.64 5.30
C ASP A 141 -13.39 -2.55 3.87
N ILE A 142 -13.70 -3.51 2.99
CA ILE A 142 -13.23 -3.48 1.59
C ILE A 142 -14.05 -2.51 0.73
N ASP A 143 -15.35 -2.33 0.99
CA ASP A 143 -16.19 -1.34 0.33
C ASP A 143 -15.72 0.08 0.70
N TRP A 144 -15.49 0.34 1.99
CA TRP A 144 -14.90 1.60 2.46
C TRP A 144 -13.53 1.90 1.81
N LEU A 145 -12.66 0.90 1.73
CA LEU A 145 -11.35 1.07 1.10
C LEU A 145 -11.46 1.36 -0.41
N TRP A 146 -12.42 0.75 -1.09
CA TRP A 146 -12.69 1.02 -2.50
C TRP A 146 -13.27 2.43 -2.71
N ASP A 147 -14.16 2.89 -1.84
CA ASP A 147 -14.69 4.25 -1.87
C ASP A 147 -13.56 5.28 -1.71
N LEU A 148 -12.67 5.10 -0.72
CA LEU A 148 -11.51 5.98 -0.56
C LEU A 148 -10.56 5.97 -1.75
N ARG A 149 -10.44 4.85 -2.46
CA ARG A 149 -9.65 4.76 -3.70
C ARG A 149 -10.22 5.69 -4.79
N ASN A 150 -11.52 5.99 -4.78
CA ASN A 150 -12.13 6.89 -5.77
C ASN A 150 -11.71 8.35 -5.58
N ASN A 151 -11.23 8.74 -4.39
CA ASN A 151 -10.65 10.07 -4.10
C ASN A 151 -9.33 10.35 -4.86
N MET A 152 -8.83 9.39 -5.65
CA MET A 152 -7.75 9.63 -6.61
C MET A 152 -8.19 10.50 -7.79
N HIS A 153 -9.47 10.46 -8.14
CA HIS A 153 -10.04 11.31 -9.18
C HIS A 153 -10.26 12.71 -8.60
N LEU A 154 -9.23 13.56 -8.65
CA LEU A 154 -9.23 14.87 -7.96
C LEU A 154 -10.43 15.76 -8.30
N PHE A 155 -10.99 15.63 -9.50
CA PHE A 155 -12.18 16.38 -9.93
C PHE A 155 -13.50 15.88 -9.33
N LEU A 156 -13.50 14.72 -8.67
CA LEU A 156 -14.62 14.15 -7.91
C LEU A 156 -14.53 14.47 -6.42
N LEU A 157 -13.51 15.22 -5.98
CA LEU A 157 -13.37 15.62 -4.59
C LEU A 157 -14.32 16.79 -4.32
N ASP A 158 -15.32 16.56 -3.46
CA ASP A 158 -16.24 17.60 -3.04
C ASP A 158 -15.59 18.62 -2.07
N ASN A 159 -14.50 18.21 -1.40
CA ASN A 159 -13.82 19.01 -0.38
C ASN A 159 -12.30 18.97 -0.56
N SER A 160 -11.63 19.99 -0.02
CA SER A 160 -10.17 19.96 0.14
C SER A 160 -9.78 18.81 1.06
N GLU A 161 -8.76 18.05 0.67
CA GLU A 161 -8.19 16.97 1.49
C GLU A 161 -7.24 17.50 2.57
N TRP A 162 -7.01 18.82 2.62
CA TRP A 162 -6.25 19.45 3.69
C TRP A 162 -6.92 19.15 5.04
N GLN A 163 -6.21 18.46 5.93
CA GLN A 163 -6.70 17.96 7.24
C GLN A 163 -7.76 16.84 7.18
N SER A 164 -7.87 16.09 6.08
CA SER A 164 -8.71 14.89 6.08
C SER A 164 -8.26 13.90 7.16
N THR A 165 -9.21 13.40 7.95
CA THR A 165 -8.99 12.34 8.93
C THR A 165 -8.93 10.95 8.29
N ASP A 166 -9.23 10.84 6.99
CA ASP A 166 -9.25 9.58 6.25
C ASP A 166 -7.86 8.98 6.14
N TYR A 167 -6.83 9.81 5.97
CA TYR A 167 -5.44 9.38 5.71
C TYR A 167 -4.59 9.27 6.98
N SER A 168 -5.18 8.67 8.02
CA SER A 168 -4.54 8.42 9.31
C SER A 168 -3.82 7.05 9.36
N ILE A 169 -2.90 6.89 10.32
CA ILE A 169 -2.25 5.59 10.58
C ILE A 169 -3.27 4.51 10.99
N ALA A 170 -4.32 4.88 11.72
CA ALA A 170 -5.36 3.93 12.10
C ALA A 170 -6.12 3.39 10.87
N ASN A 171 -6.48 4.28 9.95
CA ASN A 171 -7.15 3.91 8.71
C ASN A 171 -6.23 3.15 7.75
N HIS A 172 -4.95 3.51 7.70
CA HIS A 172 -3.95 2.73 6.99
C HIS A 172 -3.88 1.28 7.50
N ASN A 173 -3.81 1.09 8.81
CA ASN A 173 -3.80 -0.24 9.43
C ASN A 173 -5.09 -1.02 9.14
N ARG A 174 -6.26 -0.35 9.18
CA ARG A 174 -7.55 -0.93 8.77
C ARG A 174 -7.51 -1.41 7.33
N ALA A 175 -7.02 -0.59 6.40
CA ALA A 175 -6.91 -0.94 4.98
C ALA A 175 -5.98 -2.15 4.75
N VAL A 176 -4.82 -2.18 5.43
CA VAL A 176 -3.89 -3.32 5.36
C VAL A 176 -4.54 -4.59 5.91
N LYS A 177 -5.28 -4.50 7.01
CA LYS A 177 -6.01 -5.64 7.59
C LYS A 177 -7.09 -6.16 6.62
N ALA A 178 -7.91 -5.28 6.06
CA ALA A 178 -8.94 -5.63 5.09
C ALA A 178 -8.35 -6.34 3.87
N PHE A 179 -7.26 -5.82 3.32
CA PHE A 179 -6.54 -6.44 2.19
C PHE A 179 -6.02 -7.84 2.55
N LYS A 180 -5.36 -8.01 3.70
CA LYS A 180 -4.85 -9.31 4.15
C LYS A 180 -5.98 -10.33 4.33
N SER A 181 -7.04 -9.94 5.03
CA SER A 181 -8.20 -10.79 5.28
C SER A 181 -8.92 -11.18 3.99
N LEU A 182 -9.08 -10.26 3.02
CA LEU A 182 -9.63 -10.64 1.73
C LEU A 182 -8.74 -11.66 1.02
N LEU A 183 -7.42 -11.45 1.03
CA LEU A 183 -6.50 -12.34 0.34
C LEU A 183 -6.52 -13.77 0.89
N GLU A 184 -6.59 -13.91 2.21
CA GLU A 184 -6.77 -15.19 2.90
C GLU A 184 -8.06 -15.88 2.40
N ARG A 185 -9.19 -15.17 2.41
CA ARG A 185 -10.49 -15.71 1.97
C ARG A 185 -10.60 -16.09 0.50
N LEU A 186 -9.76 -15.52 -0.37
CA LEU A 186 -9.75 -15.84 -1.80
C LEU A 186 -8.74 -16.96 -2.14
N THR A 187 -7.92 -17.36 -1.19
CA THR A 187 -6.91 -18.41 -1.36
C THR A 187 -7.31 -19.72 -0.66
N ASP A 188 -8.20 -19.65 0.34
CA ASP A 188 -8.92 -20.79 0.93
C ASP A 188 -9.87 -21.46 -0.07
#